data_AF-A0A726Y1R8-F1
#
_entry.id   AF-A0A726Y1R8-F1
#
_cell.length_a   1.000
_cell.length_b   1.000
_cell.length_c   1.000
_cell.angle_alpha   90.00
_cell.angle_beta   90.00
_cell.angle_gamma   90.00
#
_symmetry.space_group_name_H-M   'P 1'
#
loop_
_entity.id
_entity.type
_entity.pdbx_description
1 polymer ?
#
loop_
_entity_poly.entity_id
_entity_poly.type
_entity_poly.pdbx_seq_one_letter_code
_entity_poly.pdbx_strand_id
1 'polypeptide(L)'
;LPSSPGVLAVQGTSGREYKKDIEDADTCEAMRRIMGLRMVNFVYKDDELARVRFGIIAEEAEDVAPQYVKHNQFPVPGSQVYNEEGQLVNQQYADRPSI
;
A
#
# COMPACT_ATOMS: atom_id res chain seq x y z
N LEU A 1 3.07 27.62 -2.23
CA LEU A 1 2.64 26.36 -2.87
C LEU A 1 3.87 25.71 -3.48
N PRO A 2 4.22 24.45 -3.19
CA PRO A 2 5.35 23.81 -3.85
C PRO A 2 5.02 23.64 -5.34
N SER A 3 5.85 24.25 -6.18
CA SER A 3 5.63 24.45 -7.62
C SER A 3 6.66 23.67 -8.45
N SER A 4 6.91 22.40 -8.15
CA SER A 4 7.83 21.58 -8.95
C SER A 4 7.22 20.22 -9.31
N PRO A 5 7.14 19.88 -10.61
CA PRO A 5 6.86 18.52 -11.03
C PRO A 5 8.09 17.66 -10.68
N GLY A 6 7.87 16.55 -9.97
CA GLY A 6 8.92 15.59 -9.62
C GLY A 6 9.34 15.55 -8.14
N VAL A 7 8.70 16.31 -7.26
CA VAL A 7 8.85 16.03 -5.82
C VAL A 7 8.06 14.76 -5.50
N LEU A 8 8.77 13.65 -5.28
CA LEU A 8 8.21 12.47 -4.63
C LEU A 8 7.67 12.94 -3.28
N ALA A 9 6.35 13.03 -3.15
CA ALA A 9 5.71 13.32 -1.87
C ALA A 9 5.89 12.11 -0.96
N VAL A 10 7.03 12.05 -0.26
CA VAL A 10 7.31 11.04 0.79
C VAL A 10 6.31 11.17 1.95
N GLN A 11 5.65 12.33 2.06
CA GLN A 11 4.65 12.64 3.06
C GLN A 11 3.26 12.70 2.39
N GLY A 12 2.32 11.90 2.87
CA GLY A 12 0.94 11.92 2.39
C GLY A 12 0.29 13.29 2.62
N THR A 13 0.19 14.10 1.57
CA THR A 13 -0.40 15.44 1.65
C THR A 13 -1.91 15.33 1.85
N SER A 14 -2.41 15.83 2.97
CA SER A 14 -3.82 15.76 3.36
C SER A 14 -4.42 17.13 3.66
N GLY A 15 -3.79 18.20 3.14
CA GLY A 15 -4.26 19.57 3.25
C GLY A 15 -5.59 19.83 2.53
N ARG A 16 -6.35 20.84 2.99
CA ARG A 16 -7.66 21.20 2.43
C ARG A 16 -7.55 21.70 0.98
N GLU A 17 -6.42 22.30 0.62
CA GLU A 17 -6.08 22.75 -0.73
C GLU A 17 -5.96 21.61 -1.76
N TYR A 18 -5.81 20.36 -1.29
CA TYR A 18 -5.75 19.16 -2.11
C TYR A 18 -7.06 18.36 -2.12
N LYS A 19 -8.13 18.89 -1.49
CA LYS A 19 -9.41 18.22 -1.31
C LYS A 19 -10.55 19.08 -1.85
N LYS A 20 -11.56 18.43 -2.40
CA LYS A 20 -12.82 19.04 -2.87
C LYS A 20 -14.00 18.27 -2.29
N ASP A 21 -15.18 18.87 -2.35
CA ASP A 21 -16.44 18.21 -1.96
C ASP A 21 -16.38 17.59 -0.55
N ILE A 22 -15.87 18.38 0.41
CA ILE A 22 -15.68 17.94 1.79
C ILE A 22 -17.02 17.95 2.51
N GLU A 23 -17.49 16.77 2.90
CA GLU A 23 -18.73 16.55 3.66
C GLU A 23 -18.44 15.69 4.90
N ASP A 24 -19.32 15.77 5.89
CA ASP A 24 -19.23 14.92 7.07
C ASP A 24 -19.51 13.46 6.70
N ALA A 25 -18.66 12.55 7.18
CA ALA A 25 -18.85 11.12 6.96
C ALA A 25 -19.95 10.55 7.87
N ASP A 26 -20.66 9.52 7.41
CA ASP A 26 -21.51 8.71 8.27
C ASP A 26 -20.64 7.94 9.28
N THR A 27 -20.72 8.35 10.55
CA THR A 27 -19.92 7.78 11.64
C THR A 27 -20.22 6.30 11.89
N CYS A 28 -21.45 5.84 11.65
CA CYS A 28 -21.80 4.43 11.80
C CYS A 28 -21.15 3.59 10.70
N GLU A 29 -21.11 4.14 9.49
CA GLU A 29 -20.43 3.54 8.34
C GLU A 29 -18.92 3.47 8.55
N ALA A 30 -18.32 4.58 8.97
CA ALA A 30 -16.91 4.66 9.29
C ALA A 30 -16.50 3.66 10.38
N MET A 31 -17.28 3.58 11.47
CA MET A 31 -17.02 2.63 12.56
C MET A 31 -17.14 1.18 12.09
N ARG A 32 -18.11 0.85 11.25
CA ARG A 32 -18.26 -0.51 10.70
C ARG A 32 -17.04 -0.92 9.88
N ARG A 33 -16.50 -0.02 9.05
CA ARG A 33 -15.27 -0.26 8.29
C ARG A 33 -14.08 -0.49 9.23
N ILE A 34 -13.89 0.38 10.22
CA ILE A 34 -12.80 0.27 11.20
C ILE A 34 -12.89 -1.06 11.97
N MET A 35 -14.08 -1.44 12.41
CA MET A 35 -14.31 -2.70 13.15
C MET A 35 -14.24 -3.94 12.25
N GLY A 36 -14.44 -3.80 10.94
CA GLY A 36 -14.29 -4.88 9.97
C GLY A 36 -12.83 -5.27 9.71
N LEU A 37 -11.88 -4.39 10.03
CA LEU A 37 -10.45 -4.68 9.88
C LEU A 37 -10.00 -5.72 10.93
N ARG A 38 -9.37 -6.80 10.46
CA ARG A 38 -8.83 -7.82 11.36
C ARG A 38 -7.53 -7.34 12.02
N MET A 39 -7.59 -7.13 13.32
CA MET A 39 -6.44 -6.73 14.14
C MET A 39 -5.59 -7.96 14.47
N VAL A 40 -4.30 -7.90 14.16
CA VAL A 40 -3.37 -9.02 14.31
C VAL A 40 -2.09 -8.61 15.03
N ASN A 41 -1.46 -9.60 15.67
CA ASN A 41 -0.07 -9.52 16.08
C ASN A 41 0.78 -10.37 15.15
N PHE A 42 1.92 -9.86 14.70
CA PHE A 42 2.78 -10.52 13.73
C PHE A 42 4.26 -10.21 13.98
N VAL A 43 5.13 -10.99 13.33
CA VAL A 43 6.58 -10.79 13.30
C VAL A 43 6.99 -10.76 11.83
N TYR A 44 7.86 -9.83 11.45
CA TYR A 44 8.39 -9.80 10.10
C TYR A 44 9.34 -10.98 9.88
N LYS A 45 9.30 -11.58 8.68
CA LYS A 45 10.09 -12.76 8.34
C LYS A 45 11.61 -12.54 8.45
N ASP A 46 12.06 -11.30 8.28
CA ASP A 46 13.47 -10.87 8.34
C ASP A 46 13.85 -10.24 9.69
N ASP A 47 12.97 -10.28 10.69
CA ASP A 47 13.26 -9.75 12.03
C ASP A 47 13.91 -10.81 12.92
N GLU A 48 15.25 -10.86 12.90
CA GLU A 48 16.07 -11.76 13.72
C GLU A 48 15.80 -11.67 15.23
N LEU A 49 15.29 -10.53 15.71
CA LEU A 49 14.95 -10.32 17.12
C LEU A 49 13.52 -10.74 17.46
N ALA A 50 12.77 -11.26 16.49
CA ALA A 50 11.40 -11.74 16.62
C ALA A 50 10.44 -10.76 17.33
N ARG A 51 10.57 -9.45 17.04
CA ARG A 51 9.75 -8.43 17.71
C ARG A 51 8.30 -8.54 17.26
N VAL A 52 7.41 -8.76 18.22
CA VAL A 52 5.97 -8.78 17.97
C VAL A 52 5.47 -7.36 17.71
N ARG A 53 4.74 -7.19 16.61
CA ARG A 53 4.09 -5.94 16.20
C ARG A 53 2.60 -6.15 16.09
N PHE A 54 1.86 -5.06 16.26
CA PHE A 54 0.42 -5.01 16.08
C PHE A 54 0.09 -4.29 14.77
N GLY A 55 -0.93 -4.77 14.05
CA GLY A 55 -1.40 -4.14 12.83
C GLY A 55 -2.52 -4.90 12.14
N ILE A 56 -2.61 -4.72 10.83
CA ILE A 56 -3.59 -5.36 9.93
C ILE A 56 -2.85 -5.98 8.74
N ILE A 57 -3.52 -6.89 8.02
CA ILE A 57 -3.01 -7.48 6.77
C ILE A 57 -3.67 -6.75 5.59
N ALA A 58 -2.88 -6.27 4.62
CA ALA A 58 -3.38 -5.43 3.53
C ALA A 58 -4.36 -6.19 2.62
N GLU A 59 -4.04 -7.43 2.29
CA GLU A 59 -4.88 -8.34 1.51
C GLU A 59 -6.25 -8.55 2.16
N GLU A 60 -6.30 -8.63 3.50
CA GLU A 60 -7.56 -8.82 4.24
C GLU A 60 -8.33 -7.50 4.42
N ALA A 61 -7.62 -6.37 4.50
CA ALA A 61 -8.23 -5.05 4.60
C ALA A 61 -8.95 -4.65 3.31
N GLU A 62 -8.53 -5.20 2.17
CA GLU A 62 -9.12 -4.93 0.86
C GLU A 62 -10.59 -5.34 0.78
N ASP A 63 -10.99 -6.43 1.44
CA ASP A 63 -12.37 -6.91 1.47
C ASP A 63 -13.34 -5.94 2.15
N VAL A 64 -12.85 -5.15 3.12
CA VAL A 64 -13.69 -4.31 3.99
C VAL A 64 -13.50 -2.81 3.78
N ALA A 65 -12.31 -2.39 3.35
CA ALA A 65 -11.96 -0.99 3.16
C ALA A 65 -10.95 -0.81 2.00
N PRO A 66 -11.32 -1.20 0.76
CA PRO A 66 -10.43 -1.22 -0.40
C PRO A 66 -9.83 0.15 -0.74
N GLN A 67 -10.53 1.25 -0.39
CA GLN A 67 -10.06 2.61 -0.62
C GLN A 67 -8.75 2.97 0.13
N TYR A 68 -8.33 2.16 1.10
CA TYR A 68 -7.09 2.35 1.84
C TYR A 68 -5.98 1.38 1.41
N VAL A 69 -6.25 0.49 0.45
CA VAL A 69 -5.26 -0.44 -0.10
C VAL A 69 -4.74 0.09 -1.42
N LYS A 70 -3.42 0.22 -1.53
CA LYS A 70 -2.71 0.60 -2.75
C LYS A 70 -2.06 -0.63 -3.38
N HIS A 71 -2.32 -0.83 -4.65
CA HIS A 71 -1.72 -1.88 -5.46
C HIS A 71 -0.50 -1.35 -6.20
N ASN A 72 0.65 -1.97 -5.93
CA ASN A 72 1.90 -1.66 -6.60
C ASN A 72 2.42 -2.89 -7.31
N GLN A 73 2.75 -2.75 -8.59
CA GLN A 73 3.39 -3.82 -9.32
C GLN A 73 4.85 -3.93 -8.89
N PHE A 74 5.24 -5.10 -8.41
CA PHE A 74 6.61 -5.39 -8.03
C PHE A 74 7.20 -6.46 -8.94
N PRO A 75 8.42 -6.25 -9.46
CA PRO A 75 9.07 -7.27 -10.29
C PRO A 75 9.28 -8.56 -9.50
N VAL A 76 8.90 -9.69 -10.08
CA VAL A 76 9.13 -11.00 -9.47
C VAL A 76 10.65 -11.30 -9.52
N PRO A 77 11.31 -11.53 -8.37
CA PRO A 77 12.73 -11.89 -8.37
C PRO A 77 12.94 -13.19 -9.14
N GLY A 78 13.89 -13.20 -10.09
CA GLY A 78 14.21 -14.37 -10.90
C GLY A 78 13.37 -14.55 -12.17
N SER A 79 12.39 -13.68 -12.44
CA SER A 79 11.59 -13.75 -13.69
C SER A 79 12.22 -12.96 -14.86
N GLN A 80 13.45 -12.47 -14.72
CA GLN A 80 14.11 -11.66 -15.74
C GLN A 80 14.52 -12.55 -16.92
N VAL A 81 14.10 -12.18 -18.13
CA VAL A 81 14.51 -12.82 -19.38
C VAL A 81 15.40 -11.86 -20.14
N TYR A 82 16.64 -12.26 -20.43
CA TYR A 82 17.61 -11.48 -21.17
C TYR A 82 17.80 -12.04 -22.58
N ASN A 83 18.14 -11.18 -23.55
CA ASN A 83 18.60 -11.63 -24.88
C ASN A 83 20.09 -12.03 -24.85
N GLU A 84 20.59 -12.50 -25.99
CA GLU A 84 21.99 -12.88 -26.18
C GLU A 84 22.98 -11.71 -25.98
N GLU A 85 22.51 -10.47 -26.07
CA GLU A 85 23.28 -9.24 -25.83
C GLU A 85 23.25 -8.79 -24.35
N GLY A 86 22.59 -9.55 -23.47
CA GLY A 86 22.48 -9.24 -22.05
C GLY A 86 21.49 -8.14 -21.69
N GLN A 87 20.61 -7.73 -22.61
CA GLN A 87 19.54 -6.75 -22.38
C GLN A 87 18.27 -7.42 -21.86
N LEU A 88 17.57 -6.79 -20.92
CA LEU A 88 16.31 -7.29 -20.38
C LEU A 88 15.20 -7.18 -21.44
N VAL A 89 14.63 -8.32 -21.82
CA VAL A 89 13.57 -8.42 -22.83
C VAL A 89 12.20 -8.57 -22.17
N ASN A 90 12.13 -9.27 -21.04
CA ASN A 90 10.87 -9.51 -20.35
C ASN A 90 11.07 -9.67 -18.84
N GLN A 91 10.05 -9.31 -18.07
CA GLN A 91 10.02 -9.46 -16.62
C GLN A 91 8.56 -9.59 -16.16
N GLN A 92 8.29 -10.56 -15.30
CA GLN A 92 6.98 -10.71 -14.67
C GLN A 92 6.84 -9.76 -13.48
N TYR A 93 5.62 -9.30 -13.24
CA TYR A 93 5.27 -8.45 -12.12
C TYR A 93 4.19 -9.15 -11.28
N ALA A 94 4.35 -9.08 -9.97
CA ALA A 94 3.33 -9.49 -9.00
C ALA A 94 2.72 -8.25 -8.37
N ASP A 95 1.45 -8.37 -7.99
CA ASP A 95 0.80 -7.34 -7.19
C ASP A 95 1.27 -7.38 -5.74
N ARG A 96 1.43 -6.21 -5.14
CA ARG A 96 1.85 -6.03 -3.75
C ARG A 96 0.94 -5.00 -3.10
N PRO A 97 -0.14 -5.45 -2.42
CA PRO A 97 -1.02 -4.54 -1.70
C PRO A 97 -0.28 -3.92 -0.52
N SER A 98 -0.62 -2.67 -0.21
CA SER A 98 0.00 -1.87 0.83
C SER A 98 -1.00 -0.85 1.38
N ILE A 99 -0.80 -0.42 2.62
CA ILE A 99 -1.62 0.63 3.26
C ILE A 99 -1.01 2.01 2.97
#